data_AF-A0AAW2EFX9-F1
#
_entry.id   AF-A0AAW2EFX9-F1
#
_cell.length_a   1.000
_cell.length_b   1.000
_cell.length_c   1.000
_cell.angle_alpha   90.00
_cell.angle_beta   90.00
_cell.angle_gamma   90.00
#
_symmetry.space_group_name_H-M   'P 1'
#
loop_
_entity.id
_entity.type
_entity.pdbx_description
1 polymer ?
#
loop_
_entity_poly.entity_id
_entity_poly.type
_entity_poly.pdbx_seq_one_letter_code
_entity_poly.pdbx_strand_id
1 'polypeptide(L)'
;MISIKRQLKYNRILLLSIGLWPYQQSKFVQLQLILFFGVLISCIVSQFTVFVFTKCTVDTAIKVLSAALYVAMCTIQYNSFRINIHIVKQLLDELDHIFKELTDENEITILKEYGKTAERFTIIIMSKSILLLILTHSNVIFGYDDKSNKLYGYFLNIFSD
;
A
#
# COMPACT_ATOMS: atom_id res chain seq x y z
N MET A 1 -30.87 12.10 3.72
CA MET A 1 -30.13 11.01 4.38
C MET A 1 -28.85 10.70 3.59
N ILE A 2 -27.71 11.23 4.02
CA ILE A 2 -26.40 10.99 3.37
C ILE A 2 -25.86 9.68 3.95
N SER A 3 -25.86 8.60 3.17
CA SER A 3 -25.26 7.33 3.62
C SER A 3 -23.76 7.35 3.35
N ILE A 4 -22.96 6.87 4.31
CA ILE A 4 -21.52 6.65 4.17
C ILE A 4 -21.15 5.90 2.91
N LYS A 5 -22.00 4.96 2.48
CA LYS A 5 -21.80 4.17 1.26
C LYS A 5 -21.49 5.04 0.04
N ARG A 6 -22.00 6.28 -0.01
CA ARG A 6 -21.78 7.21 -1.11
C ARG A 6 -20.47 8.00 -0.97
N GLN A 7 -20.12 8.41 0.25
CA GLN A 7 -18.91 9.21 0.52
C GLN A 7 -17.65 8.34 0.54
N LEU A 8 -17.70 7.17 1.16
CA LEU A 8 -16.60 6.20 1.16
C LEU A 8 -16.59 5.31 -0.08
N LYS A 9 -17.29 5.67 -1.17
CA LYS A 9 -17.40 4.79 -2.35
C LYS A 9 -16.00 4.47 -2.92
N TYR A 10 -15.11 5.46 -3.00
CA TYR A 10 -13.76 5.27 -3.53
C TYR A 10 -12.83 4.58 -2.52
N ASN A 11 -12.81 5.00 -1.26
CA ASN A 11 -12.06 4.31 -0.20
C ASN A 11 -12.50 2.84 -0.06
N ARG A 12 -13.79 2.57 -0.22
CA ARG A 12 -14.35 1.22 -0.27
C ARG A 12 -13.81 0.43 -1.46
N ILE A 13 -13.78 1.00 -2.66
CA ILE A 13 -13.21 0.33 -3.85
C ILE A 13 -11.72 0.01 -3.63
N LEU A 14 -10.96 0.93 -3.04
CA LEU A 14 -9.53 0.75 -2.74
C LEU A 14 -9.29 -0.33 -1.67
N LEU A 15 -10.06 -0.31 -0.59
CA LEU A 15 -10.00 -1.35 0.44
C LEU A 15 -10.48 -2.71 -0.10
N LEU A 16 -11.45 -2.73 -1.02
CA LEU A 16 -11.90 -3.95 -1.70
C LEU A 16 -10.86 -4.48 -2.67
N SER A 17 -10.16 -3.63 -3.43
CA SER A 17 -9.14 -4.07 -4.39
C SER A 17 -7.92 -4.68 -3.69
N ILE A 18 -7.59 -4.21 -2.48
CA ILE A 18 -6.53 -4.76 -1.62
C ILE A 18 -7.03 -5.96 -0.79
N GLY A 19 -8.35 -6.17 -0.71
CA GLY A 19 -8.94 -7.23 0.09
C GLY A 19 -8.92 -6.97 1.60
N LEU A 20 -8.79 -5.70 2.01
CA LEU A 20 -8.84 -5.26 3.41
C LEU A 20 -10.26 -4.88 3.86
N TRP A 21 -11.25 -4.86 2.96
CA TRP A 21 -12.60 -4.41 3.30
C TRP A 21 -13.29 -5.34 4.33
N PRO A 22 -13.72 -4.82 5.50
CA PRO A 22 -14.17 -5.65 6.61
C PRO A 22 -15.53 -6.33 6.39
N TYR A 23 -16.41 -5.75 5.58
CA TYR A 23 -17.77 -6.26 5.41
C TYR A 23 -17.90 -7.39 4.39
N GLN A 24 -16.91 -7.59 3.52
CA GLN A 24 -17.02 -8.55 2.42
C GLN A 24 -15.72 -9.35 2.24
N GLN A 25 -15.53 -10.33 3.11
CA GLN A 25 -14.48 -11.34 2.96
C GLN A 25 -14.97 -12.49 2.07
N SER A 26 -14.94 -12.29 0.76
CA SER A 26 -15.25 -13.35 -0.20
C SER A 26 -14.03 -14.24 -0.46
N LYS A 27 -14.23 -15.41 -1.07
CA LYS A 27 -13.14 -16.28 -1.55
C LYS A 27 -12.19 -15.56 -2.52
N PHE A 28 -12.69 -14.54 -3.22
CA PHE A 28 -11.89 -13.71 -4.12
C PHE A 28 -10.81 -12.90 -3.39
N VAL A 29 -11.12 -12.36 -2.20
CA VAL A 29 -10.14 -11.67 -1.35
C VAL A 29 -9.03 -12.60 -0.89
N GLN A 30 -9.37 -13.86 -0.58
CA GLN A 30 -8.37 -14.87 -0.23
C GLN A 30 -7.46 -15.20 -1.42
N LEU A 31 -8.02 -15.29 -2.64
CA LEU A 31 -7.24 -15.52 -3.85
C LEU A 31 -6.30 -14.35 -4.16
N GLN A 32 -6.79 -13.11 -4.10
CA GLN A 32 -5.96 -11.90 -4.27
C GLN A 32 -4.79 -11.89 -3.30
N LEU A 33 -5.04 -12.28 -2.05
CA LEU A 33 -4.00 -12.39 -1.03
C LEU A 33 -2.96 -13.45 -1.38
N ILE A 34 -3.39 -14.65 -1.77
CA ILE A 34 -2.46 -15.74 -2.13
C ILE A 34 -1.58 -15.31 -3.30
N LEU A 35 -2.16 -14.66 -4.30
CA LEU A 35 -1.41 -14.11 -5.44
C LEU A 35 -0.43 -13.03 -4.99
N PHE A 36 -0.85 -12.09 -4.15
CA PHE A 36 0.01 -11.01 -3.65
C PHE A 36 1.19 -11.54 -2.84
N PHE A 37 0.96 -12.45 -1.89
CA PHE A 37 2.05 -13.09 -1.14
C PHE A 37 2.94 -13.96 -2.03
N GLY A 38 2.37 -14.66 -3.01
CA GLY A 38 3.13 -15.43 -3.99
C GLY A 38 4.11 -14.56 -4.77
N VAL A 39 3.65 -13.39 -5.25
CA VAL A 39 4.52 -12.40 -5.91
C VAL A 39 5.60 -11.91 -4.96
N LEU A 40 5.26 -11.53 -3.72
CA LEU A 40 6.25 -11.08 -2.73
C LEU A 40 7.31 -12.14 -2.44
N ILE A 41 6.93 -13.40 -2.24
CA ILE A 41 7.86 -14.51 -2.03
C ILE A 41 8.76 -14.68 -3.24
N SER A 42 8.20 -14.63 -4.46
CA SER A 42 9.00 -14.73 -5.70
C SER A 42 10.02 -13.58 -5.83
N CYS A 43 9.66 -12.37 -5.43
CA CYS A 43 10.57 -11.21 -5.39
C CYS A 43 11.70 -11.39 -4.37
N ILE A 44 11.39 -11.95 -3.19
CA ILE A 44 12.41 -12.23 -2.18
C ILE A 44 13.38 -13.30 -2.69
N VAL A 45 12.85 -14.41 -3.23
CA VAL A 45 13.68 -15.51 -3.76
C VAL A 45 14.59 -15.02 -4.90
N SER A 46 14.09 -14.18 -5.81
CA SER A 46 14.92 -13.63 -6.90
C SER A 46 16.05 -12.73 -6.38
N GLN A 47 15.82 -11.96 -5.31
CA GLN A 47 16.87 -11.15 -4.67
C GLN A 47 17.94 -12.01 -3.98
N PHE A 48 17.57 -13.12 -3.36
CA PHE A 48 18.53 -14.06 -2.77
C PHE A 48 19.36 -14.80 -3.83
N THR A 49 18.80 -15.06 -5.02
CA THR A 49 19.56 -15.65 -6.13
C THR A 49 20.73 -14.74 -6.54
N VAL A 50 20.55 -13.41 -6.54
CA VAL A 50 21.64 -12.46 -6.83
C VAL A 50 22.80 -12.61 -5.85
N PHE A 51 22.51 -12.84 -4.55
CA PHE A 51 23.53 -13.09 -3.54
C PHE A 51 24.41 -14.32 -3.83
N VAL A 52 23.84 -15.37 -4.44
CA VAL A 52 24.53 -16.61 -4.76
C VAL A 52 25.41 -16.47 -5.99
N PHE A 53 24.95 -15.74 -7.02
CA PHE A 53 25.61 -15.66 -8.32
C PHE A 53 26.51 -14.43 -8.52
N THR A 54 26.35 -13.37 -7.72
CA THR A 54 27.20 -12.17 -7.79
C THR A 54 28.22 -12.13 -6.65
N LYS A 55 29.33 -11.42 -6.85
CA LYS A 55 30.30 -11.19 -5.78
C LYS A 55 29.62 -10.42 -4.66
N CYS A 56 29.48 -11.08 -3.50
CA CYS A 56 28.88 -10.51 -2.30
C CYS A 56 29.64 -9.25 -1.89
N THR A 57 29.07 -8.08 -2.22
CA THR A 57 29.58 -6.77 -1.85
C THR A 57 28.67 -6.17 -0.79
N VAL A 58 29.22 -5.38 0.13
CA VAL A 58 28.46 -4.74 1.22
C VAL A 58 27.28 -3.92 0.67
N ASP A 59 27.47 -3.22 -0.46
CA ASP A 59 26.41 -2.46 -1.14
C ASP A 59 25.23 -3.35 -1.60
N THR A 60 25.52 -4.49 -2.24
CA THR A 60 24.51 -5.47 -2.65
C THR A 60 23.75 -6.02 -1.44
N ALA A 61 24.47 -6.30 -0.35
CA ALA A 61 23.87 -6.83 0.87
C ALA A 61 22.91 -5.82 1.53
N ILE A 62 23.29 -4.54 1.60
CA ILE A 62 22.44 -3.47 2.13
C ILE A 62 21.17 -3.31 1.27
N LYS A 63 21.30 -3.33 -0.06
CA LYS A 63 20.16 -3.21 -0.97
C LYS A 63 19.15 -4.34 -0.81
N VAL A 64 19.62 -5.59 -0.76
CA VAL A 64 18.72 -6.74 -0.56
C VAL A 64 18.10 -6.73 0.84
N LEU A 65 18.89 -6.44 1.88
CA LEU A 65 18.38 -6.39 3.25
C LEU A 65 17.32 -5.29 3.42
N SER A 66 17.55 -4.10 2.88
CA SER A 66 16.59 -3.00 2.93
C SER A 66 15.29 -3.33 2.18
N ALA A 67 15.36 -3.97 1.01
CA ALA A 67 14.19 -4.45 0.29
C ALA A 67 13.44 -5.55 1.06
N ALA A 68 14.15 -6.50 1.66
CA ALA A 68 13.55 -7.55 2.49
C ALA A 68 12.84 -6.97 3.74
N LEU A 69 13.47 -6.02 4.42
CA LEU A 69 12.87 -5.31 5.57
C LEU A 69 11.63 -4.51 5.16
N TYR A 70 11.66 -3.85 4.00
CA TYR A 70 10.49 -3.15 3.48
C TYR A 70 9.31 -4.10 3.24
N VAL A 71 9.54 -5.24 2.59
CA VAL A 71 8.50 -6.27 2.36
C VAL A 71 7.99 -6.86 3.68
N ALA A 72 8.87 -7.08 4.66
CA ALA A 72 8.49 -7.54 5.99
C ALA A 72 7.58 -6.52 6.71
N MET A 73 7.92 -5.23 6.65
CA MET A 73 7.08 -4.17 7.23
C MET A 73 5.69 -4.12 6.59
N CYS A 74 5.59 -4.18 5.25
CA CYS A 74 4.31 -4.26 4.55
C CYS A 74 3.49 -5.47 5.00
N THR A 75 4.15 -6.62 5.16
CA THR A 75 3.52 -7.87 5.62
C THR A 75 2.99 -7.74 7.04
N ILE A 76 3.75 -7.17 7.96
CA ILE A 76 3.33 -6.97 9.36
C ILE A 76 2.13 -6.02 9.42
N GLN A 77 2.16 -4.89 8.71
CA GLN A 77 1.06 -3.93 8.67
C GLN A 77 -0.22 -4.57 8.12
N TYR A 78 -0.10 -5.31 7.02
CA TYR A 78 -1.22 -6.02 6.41
C TYR A 78 -1.83 -7.03 7.38
N ASN A 79 -1.00 -7.85 8.04
CA ASN A 79 -1.47 -8.83 9.02
C ASN A 79 -2.13 -8.16 10.23
N SER A 80 -1.59 -7.05 10.72
CA SER A 80 -2.20 -6.28 11.81
C SER A 80 -3.60 -5.79 11.45
N PHE A 81 -3.77 -5.20 10.26
CA PHE A 81 -5.09 -4.78 9.77
C PHE A 81 -6.07 -5.95 9.66
N ARG A 82 -5.57 -7.11 9.21
CA ARG A 82 -6.36 -8.33 9.03
C ARG A 82 -6.82 -8.95 10.35
N ILE A 83 -5.93 -9.03 11.35
CA ILE A 83 -6.27 -9.53 12.69
C ILE A 83 -7.28 -8.57 13.34
N ASN A 84 -7.05 -7.26 13.21
CA ASN A 84 -7.89 -6.23 13.79
C ASN A 84 -9.10 -5.86 12.91
N ILE A 85 -9.46 -6.69 11.93
CA ILE A 85 -10.51 -6.34 10.95
C ILE A 85 -11.88 -6.14 11.59
N HIS A 86 -12.14 -6.82 12.72
CA HIS A 86 -13.35 -6.61 13.52
C HIS A 86 -13.39 -5.19 14.12
N ILE A 87 -12.27 -4.71 14.66
CA ILE A 87 -12.15 -3.36 15.23
C ILE A 87 -12.37 -2.32 14.13
N VAL A 88 -11.73 -2.51 12.97
CA VAL A 88 -11.91 -1.63 11.81
C VAL A 88 -13.38 -1.61 11.36
N LYS A 89 -14.07 -2.75 11.40
CA LYS A 89 -15.51 -2.82 11.12
C LYS A 89 -16.33 -1.98 12.09
N GLN A 90 -16.08 -2.10 13.39
CA GLN A 90 -16.78 -1.33 14.41
C GLN A 90 -16.59 0.18 14.23
N LEU A 91 -15.36 0.61 13.94
CA LEU A 91 -15.07 2.02 13.64
C LEU A 91 -15.84 2.54 12.42
N LEU A 92 -15.98 1.72 11.37
CA LEU A 92 -16.76 2.09 10.19
C LEU A 92 -18.27 2.13 10.48
N ASP A 93 -18.77 1.23 11.32
CA ASP A 93 -20.17 1.23 11.75
C ASP A 93 -20.51 2.48 12.58
N GLU A 94 -19.61 2.86 13.49
CA GLU A 94 -19.74 4.08 14.30
C GLU A 94 -19.67 5.35 13.44
N LEU A 95 -18.76 5.39 12.46
CA LEU A 95 -18.73 6.46 11.47
C LEU A 95 -20.10 6.56 10.75
N ASP A 96 -20.69 5.42 10.33
CA ASP A 96 -21.98 5.41 9.60
C ASP A 96 -23.14 5.87 10.46
N HIS A 97 -23.06 5.67 11.76
CA HIS A 97 -24.00 6.24 12.71
C HIS A 97 -23.88 7.77 12.77
N ILE A 98 -22.68 8.29 12.99
CA ILE A 98 -22.40 9.74 13.07
C ILE A 98 -22.87 10.44 11.79
N PHE A 99 -22.54 9.89 10.62
CA PHE A 99 -22.96 10.46 9.33
C PHE A 99 -24.47 10.49 9.10
N LYS A 100 -25.24 9.57 9.70
CA LYS A 100 -26.70 9.56 9.59
C LYS A 100 -27.35 10.60 10.50
N GLU A 101 -26.73 10.89 11.64
CA GLU A 101 -27.20 11.88 12.61
C GLU A 101 -26.82 13.30 12.19
N LEU A 102 -25.75 13.47 11.40
CA LEU A 102 -25.35 14.77 10.84
C LEU A 102 -26.45 15.39 9.98
N THR A 103 -27.00 16.49 10.46
CA THR A 103 -27.96 17.35 9.74
C THR A 103 -27.38 18.68 9.32
N ASP A 104 -26.28 19.12 9.94
CA ASP A 104 -25.66 20.41 9.67
C ASP A 104 -24.90 20.43 8.33
N GLU A 105 -25.21 21.41 7.48
CA GLU A 105 -24.65 21.50 6.14
C GLU A 105 -23.16 21.87 6.12
N ASN A 106 -22.70 22.64 7.11
CA ASN A 106 -21.28 22.99 7.26
C ASN A 106 -20.46 21.75 7.68
N GLU A 107 -20.93 20.99 8.67
CA GLU A 107 -20.28 19.74 9.10
C GLU A 107 -20.20 18.72 7.97
N ILE A 108 -21.28 18.55 7.20
CA ILE A 108 -21.31 17.70 6.00
C ILE A 108 -20.27 18.16 4.96
N THR A 109 -20.09 19.48 4.81
CA THR A 109 -19.14 20.06 3.84
C THR A 109 -17.69 19.81 4.26
N ILE A 110 -17.37 20.04 5.54
CA ILE A 110 -16.05 19.73 6.10
C ILE A 110 -15.69 18.26 5.88
N LEU A 111 -16.64 17.37 6.16
CA LEU A 111 -16.46 15.93 6.09
C LEU A 111 -16.24 15.44 4.64
N LYS A 112 -16.91 16.06 3.66
CA LYS A 112 -16.64 15.82 2.22
C LYS A 112 -15.23 16.21 1.82
N GLU A 113 -14.73 17.34 2.30
CA GLU A 113 -13.37 17.81 1.98
C GLU A 113 -12.30 16.89 2.60
N TYR A 114 -12.53 16.38 3.81
CA TYR A 114 -11.69 15.33 4.40
C TYR A 114 -11.73 14.04 3.58
N GLY A 115 -12.90 13.61 3.11
CA GLY A 115 -13.05 12.45 2.23
C GLY A 115 -12.20 12.56 0.96
N LYS A 116 -12.32 13.68 0.23
CA LYS A 116 -11.51 13.96 -0.97
C LYS A 116 -10.01 14.00 -0.67
N THR A 117 -9.64 14.58 0.47
CA THR A 117 -8.23 14.68 0.89
C THR A 117 -7.67 13.28 1.17
N ALA A 118 -8.40 12.44 1.89
CA ALA A 118 -8.02 11.05 2.15
C ALA A 118 -7.89 10.22 0.86
N GLU A 119 -8.79 10.42 -0.11
CA GLU A 119 -8.70 9.78 -1.43
C GLU A 119 -7.41 10.18 -2.16
N ARG A 120 -7.08 11.48 -2.20
CA ARG A 120 -5.83 11.96 -2.81
C ARG A 120 -4.61 11.36 -2.13
N PHE A 121 -4.55 11.34 -0.80
CA PHE A 121 -3.46 10.72 -0.07
C PHE A 121 -3.33 9.24 -0.40
N THR A 122 -4.45 8.51 -0.47
CA THR A 122 -4.44 7.08 -0.79
C THR A 122 -3.88 6.84 -2.19
N ILE A 123 -4.30 7.64 -3.18
CA ILE A 123 -3.77 7.55 -4.55
C ILE A 123 -2.27 7.82 -4.60
N ILE A 124 -1.79 8.86 -3.90
CA ILE A 124 -0.36 9.20 -3.83
C ILE A 124 0.45 8.08 -3.17
N ILE A 125 -0.04 7.52 -2.06
CA ILE A 125 0.64 6.43 -1.35
C ILE A 125 0.71 5.17 -2.24
N MET A 126 -0.40 4.82 -2.90
CA MET A 126 -0.45 3.66 -3.79
C MET A 126 0.47 3.83 -4.99
N SER A 127 0.48 5.01 -5.64
CA SER A 127 1.35 5.27 -6.79
C SER A 127 2.82 5.24 -6.40
N LYS A 128 3.21 5.83 -5.26
CA LYS A 128 4.57 5.74 -4.73
C LYS A 128 4.97 4.30 -4.38
N SER A 129 4.06 3.52 -3.79
CA SER A 129 4.33 2.12 -3.43
C SER A 129 4.57 1.25 -4.67
N ILE A 130 3.75 1.42 -5.72
CA ILE A 130 3.93 0.71 -7.00
C ILE A 130 5.24 1.12 -7.66
N LEU A 131 5.57 2.41 -7.69
CA LEU A 131 6.82 2.90 -8.25
C LEU A 131 8.04 2.32 -7.50
N LEU A 132 8.00 2.27 -6.17
CA LEU A 132 9.09 1.69 -5.38
C LEU A 132 9.25 0.18 -5.63
N LEU A 133 8.15 -0.56 -5.79
CA LEU A 133 8.20 -1.97 -6.18
C LEU A 133 8.83 -2.15 -7.57
N ILE A 134 8.47 -1.31 -8.55
CA ILE A 134 9.06 -1.35 -9.89
C ILE A 134 10.55 -1.01 -9.82
N LEU A 135 10.94 0.00 -9.06
CA LEU A 135 12.34 0.44 -8.94
C LEU A 135 13.23 -0.58 -8.20
N THR A 136 12.70 -1.26 -7.18
CA THR A 136 13.45 -2.34 -6.51
C THR A 136 13.60 -3.54 -7.45
N HIS A 137 12.57 -3.87 -8.25
CA HIS A 137 12.67 -4.92 -9.26
C HIS A 137 13.62 -4.54 -10.41
N SER A 138 13.59 -3.30 -10.87
CA SER A 138 14.47 -2.83 -11.93
C SER A 138 15.90 -2.67 -11.43
N ASN A 139 16.18 -2.29 -10.18
CA ASN A 139 17.55 -2.34 -9.64
C ASN A 139 18.10 -3.78 -9.50
N VAL A 140 17.22 -4.76 -9.29
CA VAL A 140 17.62 -6.19 -9.29
C VAL A 140 17.91 -6.69 -10.71
N ILE A 141 17.17 -6.20 -11.71
CA ILE A 141 17.35 -6.57 -13.13
C ILE A 141 18.47 -5.75 -13.82
N PHE A 142 18.57 -4.46 -13.51
CA PHE A 142 19.50 -3.46 -14.06
C PHE A 142 20.64 -3.10 -13.11
N GLY A 143 20.89 -3.88 -12.04
CA GLY A 143 22.09 -3.78 -11.19
C GLY A 143 23.42 -3.99 -11.94
N TYR A 144 23.40 -3.84 -13.25
CA TYR A 144 24.51 -3.88 -14.19
C TYR A 144 24.83 -2.51 -14.82
N ASP A 145 24.08 -1.41 -14.57
CA ASP A 145 24.40 -0.11 -15.18
C ASP A 145 24.23 1.11 -14.26
N ASP A 146 25.27 1.96 -14.23
CA ASP A 146 25.50 3.16 -13.41
C ASP A 146 24.40 4.24 -13.51
N LYS A 147 23.57 4.17 -14.56
CA LYS A 147 22.47 5.12 -14.83
C LYS A 147 21.32 5.09 -13.82
N SER A 148 21.06 3.98 -13.12
CA SER A 148 19.89 3.89 -12.22
C SER A 148 20.05 4.74 -10.95
N ASN A 149 21.28 4.88 -10.44
CA ASN A 149 21.59 5.68 -9.25
C ASN A 149 21.39 7.19 -9.51
N LYS A 150 21.68 7.66 -10.72
CA LYS A 150 21.38 9.04 -11.14
C LYS A 150 19.89 9.31 -11.17
N LEU A 151 19.10 8.36 -11.69
CA LEU A 151 17.65 8.49 -11.77
C LEU A 151 17.02 8.58 -10.37
N TYR A 152 17.51 7.79 -9.41
CA TYR A 152 17.10 7.85 -8.01
C TYR A 152 17.38 9.22 -7.35
N GLY A 153 18.54 9.82 -7.63
CA GLY A 153 18.88 11.16 -7.15
C GLY A 153 17.95 12.26 -7.71
N TYR A 154 17.57 12.17 -9.00
CA TYR A 154 16.60 13.09 -9.59
C TYR A 154 15.21 12.98 -8.97
N PHE A 155 14.76 11.76 -8.65
CA PHE A 155 13.44 11.56 -8.05
C PHE A 155 13.34 12.00 -6.58
N LEU A 156 14.41 11.86 -5.79
CA LEU A 156 14.46 12.39 -4.43
C LEU A 156 14.34 13.93 -4.41
N ASN A 157 14.95 14.61 -5.39
CA ASN A 157 14.84 16.06 -5.55
C ASN A 157 13.44 16.52 -6.01
N ILE A 158 12.77 15.79 -6.90
CA ILE A 158 11.42 16.14 -7.37
C ILE A 158 10.37 16.08 -6.26
N PHE A 159 10.61 15.31 -5.20
CA PHE A 159 9.68 15.16 -4.08
C PHE A 159 10.09 15.91 -2.80
N SER A 160 11.19 16.68 -2.85
CA SER A 160 11.67 17.50 -1.72
C SER A 160 11.28 18.99 -1.85
N ASP A 161 10.67 19.40 -2.95
CA ASP A 161 9.99 20.70 -3.15
C ASP A 161 8.47 20.49 -3.19
#